data_AF-A0A8I1Q3K6-F1
#
_entry.id   AF-A0A8I1Q3K6-F1
#
_cell.length_a   1.000
_cell.length_b   1.000
_cell.length_c   1.000
_cell.angle_alpha   90.00
_cell.angle_beta   90.00
_cell.angle_gamma   90.00
#
_symmetry.space_group_name_H-M   'P 1'
#
loop_
_entity.id
_entity.type
_entity.pdbx_description
1 polymer ?
#
loop_
_entity_poly.entity_id
_entity_poly.type
_entity_poly.pdbx_seq_one_letter_code
_entity_poly.pdbx_strand_id
1 'polypeptide(L)'
;MTDQTDATGRAPADYAESVALPATTEAVPIIVSGTDWWAARPAGSRLVGLVVARDDLPSVIAQRDALAEFGVPIEGFRHPAPETGESWAERLTRLFGRLVEGDVVVVADKHALGRTVDEEAHAIAELRRRGIIVKVLGHSR
;
A
#
# COMPACT_ATOMS: atom_id res chain seq x y z
N MET A 1 -70.59 28.86 27.33
CA MET A 1 -71.03 27.47 27.07
C MET A 1 -70.22 26.98 25.90
N THR A 2 -69.55 25.85 26.10
CA THR A 2 -68.60 25.15 25.21
C THR A 2 -69.00 25.13 23.73
N ASP A 3 -68.06 25.23 22.79
CA ASP A 3 -67.49 24.02 22.20
C ASP A 3 -66.26 24.32 21.32
N GLN A 4 -65.43 23.30 21.23
CA GLN A 4 -64.09 23.21 20.69
C GLN A 4 -64.19 22.66 19.26
N THR A 5 -63.40 23.15 18.30
CA THR A 5 -63.02 22.29 17.16
C THR A 5 -61.65 22.69 16.61
N ASP A 6 -60.72 21.76 16.81
CA ASP A 6 -59.40 21.65 16.22
C ASP A 6 -59.52 21.33 14.72
N ALA A 7 -58.74 21.99 13.88
CA ALA A 7 -58.53 21.59 12.49
C ALA A 7 -57.18 22.13 11.99
N THR A 8 -56.17 21.32 12.25
CA THR A 8 -54.87 21.17 11.59
C THR A 8 -54.81 21.74 10.17
N GLY A 9 -54.03 22.80 9.98
CA GLY A 9 -53.70 23.36 8.66
C GLY A 9 -52.23 23.75 8.58
N ARG A 10 -51.31 22.78 8.65
CA ARG A 10 -49.87 23.02 8.45
C ARG A 10 -49.62 23.17 6.93
N ALA A 11 -49.13 24.33 6.53
CA ALA A 11 -48.87 24.68 5.12
C ALA A 11 -47.68 23.89 4.55
N PRO A 12 -47.64 23.60 3.24
CA PRO A 12 -46.64 22.74 2.60
C PRO A 12 -45.23 23.37 2.46
N ALA A 13 -44.96 24.48 3.16
CA ALA A 13 -43.70 25.21 3.06
C ALA A 13 -42.66 24.80 4.12
N ASP A 14 -43.02 23.96 5.10
CA ASP A 14 -42.13 23.57 6.22
C ASP A 14 -41.12 22.45 5.88
N TYR A 15 -41.04 21.98 4.64
CA TYR A 15 -40.13 20.88 4.26
C TYR A 15 -38.71 21.33 3.86
N ALA A 16 -38.43 22.63 3.87
CA ALA A 16 -37.16 23.18 3.44
C ALA A 16 -36.40 23.85 4.60
N GLU A 17 -36.30 23.17 5.74
CA GLU A 17 -35.23 23.50 6.69
C GLU A 17 -33.91 23.04 6.05
N SER A 18 -33.23 24.00 5.39
CA SER A 18 -31.92 23.78 4.81
C SER A 18 -30.93 23.55 5.95
N VAL A 19 -30.63 22.27 6.21
CA VAL A 19 -29.55 21.90 7.11
C VAL A 19 -28.25 22.39 6.49
N ALA A 20 -27.68 23.45 7.07
CA ALA A 20 -26.37 23.94 6.70
C ALA A 20 -25.36 22.82 6.98
N LEU A 21 -24.77 22.26 5.92
CA LEU A 21 -23.63 21.38 6.07
C LEU A 21 -22.49 22.21 6.68
N PRO A 22 -21.77 21.68 7.70
CA PRO A 22 -20.62 22.38 8.26
C PRO A 22 -19.59 22.67 7.16
N ALA A 23 -19.11 23.91 7.08
CA ALA A 23 -18.13 24.37 6.07
C ALA A 23 -16.75 23.71 6.23
N THR A 24 -16.53 22.96 7.31
CA THR A 24 -15.33 22.17 7.51
C THR A 24 -15.53 20.79 6.91
N THR A 25 -14.80 20.51 5.83
CA THR A 25 -14.56 19.14 5.39
C THR A 25 -13.68 18.46 6.43
N GLU A 26 -14.26 17.85 7.47
CA GLU A 26 -13.51 16.85 8.21
C GLU A 26 -13.36 15.64 7.29
N ALA A 27 -12.11 15.29 6.99
CA ALA A 27 -11.80 14.15 6.15
C ALA A 27 -12.44 12.90 6.75
N VAL A 28 -13.45 12.35 6.06
CA VAL A 28 -14.00 11.04 6.38
C VAL A 28 -12.84 10.05 6.31
N PRO A 29 -12.52 9.30 7.39
CA PRO A 29 -11.53 8.25 7.27
C PRO A 29 -12.15 7.19 6.38
N ILE A 30 -11.78 7.20 5.09
CA ILE A 30 -12.03 6.08 4.22
C ILE A 30 -11.28 4.92 4.88
N ILE A 31 -12.02 3.93 5.37
CA ILE A 31 -11.41 2.67 5.78
C ILE A 31 -11.08 1.96 4.48
N VAL A 32 -9.86 2.24 4.04
CA VAL A 32 -9.30 1.69 2.83
C VAL A 32 -8.97 0.22 3.13
N SER A 33 -9.68 -0.70 2.48
CA SER A 33 -9.38 -2.14 2.55
C SER A 33 -7.91 -2.40 2.23
N GLY A 34 -7.33 -3.51 2.68
CA GLY A 34 -5.89 -3.82 2.53
C GLY A 34 -5.34 -3.78 1.09
N THR A 35 -6.22 -3.71 0.09
CA THR A 35 -5.89 -3.57 -1.34
C THR A 35 -6.06 -2.14 -1.87
N ASP A 36 -6.79 -1.26 -1.20
CA ASP A 36 -7.10 0.09 -1.69
C ASP A 36 -6.08 1.14 -1.19
N TRP A 37 -5.15 0.80 -0.28
CA TRP A 37 -4.23 1.77 0.35
C TRP A 37 -3.28 2.44 -0.65
N TRP A 38 -3.13 1.86 -1.84
CA TRP A 38 -2.36 2.44 -2.93
C TRP A 38 -3.14 3.51 -3.72
N ALA A 39 -4.45 3.68 -3.51
CA ALA A 39 -5.29 4.59 -4.30
C ALA A 39 -4.86 6.07 -4.20
N ALA A 40 -4.06 6.42 -3.18
CA ALA A 40 -3.47 7.75 -3.01
C ALA A 40 -2.01 7.88 -3.50
N ARG A 41 -1.48 6.89 -4.24
CA ARG A 41 -0.07 6.93 -4.70
C ARG A 41 0.16 8.02 -5.76
N PRO A 42 1.38 8.57 -5.84
CA PRO A 42 1.78 9.43 -6.95
C PRO A 42 1.45 8.79 -8.31
N ALA A 43 1.01 9.61 -9.27
CA ALA A 43 0.78 9.13 -10.63
C ALA A 43 2.07 8.53 -11.21
N GLY A 44 1.98 7.32 -11.76
CA GLY A 44 3.13 6.61 -12.34
C GLY A 44 3.88 5.66 -11.39
N SER A 45 3.52 5.61 -10.10
CA SER A 45 4.07 4.64 -9.15
C SER A 45 3.80 3.19 -9.56
N ARG A 46 4.83 2.34 -9.49
CA ARG A 46 4.74 0.90 -9.82
C ARG A 46 4.89 0.04 -8.58
N LEU A 47 4.19 -1.09 -8.55
CA LEU A 47 4.45 -2.15 -7.57
C LEU A 47 5.54 -3.07 -8.11
N VAL A 48 6.62 -3.23 -7.36
CA VAL A 48 7.76 -4.07 -7.71
C VAL A 48 7.90 -5.17 -6.68
N GLY A 49 7.50 -6.38 -7.05
CA GLY A 49 7.55 -7.55 -6.17
C GLY A 49 8.92 -8.21 -6.21
N LEU A 50 9.61 -8.29 -5.07
CA LEU A 50 10.90 -8.98 -4.98
C LEU A 50 10.67 -10.47 -4.68
N VAL A 51 11.23 -11.34 -5.52
CA VAL A 51 11.17 -12.79 -5.32
C VAL A 51 12.57 -13.38 -5.29
N VAL A 52 12.89 -14.07 -4.18
CA VAL A 52 14.24 -14.55 -3.88
C VAL A 52 14.21 -16.04 -3.59
N ALA A 53 15.00 -16.82 -4.32
CA ALA A 53 15.18 -18.24 -4.03
C ALA A 53 16.28 -18.42 -2.97
N ARG A 54 15.90 -18.64 -1.71
CA ARG A 54 16.81 -18.86 -0.58
C ARG A 54 16.13 -19.76 0.47
N ASP A 55 16.92 -20.56 1.19
CA ASP A 55 16.39 -21.59 2.08
C ASP A 55 15.73 -21.04 3.35
N ASP A 56 16.13 -19.85 3.80
CA ASP A 56 15.59 -19.14 4.95
C ASP A 56 14.40 -18.23 4.60
N LEU A 57 13.91 -18.29 3.36
CA LEU A 57 12.78 -17.51 2.88
C LEU A 57 11.59 -18.42 2.54
N PRO A 58 10.36 -17.86 2.47
CA PRO A 58 9.23 -18.59 1.91
C PRO A 58 9.55 -19.12 0.51
N SER A 59 8.90 -20.21 0.09
CA SER A 59 9.13 -20.75 -1.26
C SER A 59 8.83 -19.71 -2.35
N VAL A 60 9.48 -19.83 -3.51
CA VAL A 60 9.23 -18.93 -4.66
C VAL A 60 7.75 -18.88 -5.02
N ILE A 61 7.04 -20.01 -4.90
CA ILE A 61 5.59 -20.08 -5.16
C ILE A 61 4.84 -19.25 -4.11
N ALA A 62 5.09 -19.47 -2.82
CA ALA A 62 4.43 -18.72 -1.74
C ALA A 62 4.70 -17.20 -1.81
N GLN A 63 5.92 -16.79 -2.18
CA GLN A 63 6.24 -15.38 -2.40
C GLN A 63 5.41 -14.81 -3.56
N ARG A 64 5.34 -15.52 -4.70
CA ARG A 64 4.59 -15.09 -5.88
C ARG A 64 3.09 -14.98 -5.60
N ASP A 65 2.53 -15.94 -4.87
CA ASP A 65 1.13 -15.95 -4.49
C ASP A 65 0.82 -14.76 -3.56
N ALA A 66 1.63 -14.52 -2.53
CA ALA A 66 1.46 -13.38 -1.63
C ALA A 66 1.58 -12.03 -2.36
N LEU A 67 2.51 -11.90 -3.29
CA LEU A 67 2.68 -10.69 -4.11
C LEU A 67 1.48 -10.47 -5.04
N ALA A 68 0.96 -11.54 -5.65
CA ALA A 68 -0.21 -11.47 -6.52
C ALA A 68 -1.49 -11.14 -5.72
N GLU A 69 -1.68 -11.76 -4.56
CA GLU A 69 -2.79 -11.48 -3.63
C GLU A 69 -2.75 -10.01 -3.15
N PHE A 70 -1.55 -9.50 -2.88
CA PHE A 70 -1.36 -8.09 -2.56
C PHE A 70 -1.67 -7.14 -3.75
N GLY A 71 -1.64 -7.64 -4.98
CA GLY A 71 -1.94 -6.87 -6.20
C GLY A 71 -0.71 -6.40 -6.97
N VAL A 72 0.49 -6.95 -6.70
CA VAL A 72 1.65 -6.73 -7.57
C VAL A 72 1.36 -7.39 -8.92
N PRO A 73 1.44 -6.66 -10.05
CA PRO A 73 1.21 -7.27 -11.35
C PRO A 73 2.41 -8.17 -11.72
N ILE A 74 2.17 -9.20 -12.53
CA ILE A 74 3.20 -10.22 -12.84
C ILE A 74 4.44 -9.59 -13.48
N GLU A 75 4.28 -8.58 -14.34
CA GLU A 75 5.36 -7.80 -14.94
C GLU A 75 6.14 -6.94 -13.94
N GLY A 76 5.62 -6.76 -12.72
CA GLY A 76 6.27 -6.12 -11.60
C GLY A 76 7.20 -7.05 -10.83
N PHE A 77 7.18 -8.37 -11.08
CA PHE A 77 7.98 -9.33 -10.34
C PHE A 77 9.45 -9.23 -10.75
N ARG A 78 10.35 -9.21 -9.77
CA ARG A 78 11.79 -9.07 -9.98
C ARG A 78 12.53 -10.18 -9.24
N HIS A 79 13.38 -10.85 -10.01
CA HIS A 79 14.31 -11.87 -9.54
C HIS A 79 15.73 -11.34 -9.79
N PRO A 80 16.42 -10.77 -8.79
CA PRO A 80 17.79 -10.30 -8.96
C PRO A 80 18.73 -11.49 -9.17
N ALA A 81 18.98 -11.81 -10.44
CA ALA A 81 19.96 -12.81 -10.80
C ALA A 81 21.37 -12.35 -10.39
N PRO A 82 22.24 -13.27 -9.92
CA PRO A 82 23.64 -12.97 -9.65
C PRO A 82 24.36 -12.56 -10.93
N GLU A 83 25.15 -11.49 -10.86
CA GLU A 83 26.26 -11.26 -11.78
C GLU A 83 27.57 -11.80 -11.17
N THR A 84 28.59 -12.05 -12.01
CA THR A 84 29.84 -12.70 -11.57
C THR A 84 30.51 -11.89 -10.45
N GLY A 85 30.67 -12.51 -9.27
CA GLY A 85 31.29 -11.88 -8.10
C GLY A 85 30.39 -10.93 -7.32
N GLU A 86 29.14 -10.72 -7.75
CA GLU A 86 28.21 -9.76 -7.16
C GLU A 86 27.61 -10.30 -5.85
N SER A 87 27.78 -9.54 -4.77
CA SER A 87 27.12 -9.77 -3.49
C SER A 87 25.61 -9.57 -3.58
N TRP A 88 24.86 -10.00 -2.54
CA TRP A 88 23.42 -9.76 -2.50
C TRP A 88 23.08 -8.26 -2.38
N ALA A 89 23.87 -7.52 -1.61
CA ALA A 89 23.70 -6.08 -1.47
C ALA A 89 23.87 -5.35 -2.81
N GLU A 90 24.93 -5.68 -3.57
CA GLU A 90 25.16 -5.08 -4.91
C GLU A 90 24.02 -5.40 -5.89
N ARG A 91 23.48 -6.62 -5.86
CA ARG A 91 22.28 -7.00 -6.63
C ARG A 91 21.09 -6.11 -6.33
N LEU A 92 20.85 -5.86 -5.05
CA LEU A 92 19.76 -5.00 -4.60
C LEU A 92 20.00 -3.55 -5.02
N THR A 93 21.20 -3.01 -4.82
CA THR A 93 21.56 -1.65 -5.26
C THR A 93 21.36 -1.47 -6.76
N ARG A 94 21.74 -2.47 -7.58
CA ARG A 94 21.51 -2.46 -9.04
C ARG A 94 20.02 -2.51 -9.39
N LEU A 95 19.22 -3.31 -8.67
CA LEU A 95 17.77 -3.29 -8.82
C LEU A 95 17.18 -1.92 -8.47
N PHE A 96 17.58 -1.35 -7.33
CA PHE A 96 17.11 -0.06 -6.84
C PHE A 96 17.49 1.09 -7.78
N GLY A 97 18.60 0.97 -8.52
CA GLY A 97 19.00 1.88 -9.58
C GLY A 97 18.01 2.02 -10.75
N ARG A 98 17.07 1.08 -10.90
CA ARG A 98 16.03 1.11 -11.96
C ARG A 98 14.67 1.60 -11.46
N LEU A 99 14.57 1.90 -10.17
CA LEU A 99 13.34 2.36 -9.53
C LEU A 99 13.33 3.89 -9.50
N VAL A 100 12.13 4.45 -9.53
CA VAL A 100 11.90 5.90 -9.47
C VAL A 100 11.20 6.26 -8.17
N GLU A 101 11.25 7.54 -7.81
CA GLU A 101 10.51 8.07 -6.66
C GLU A 101 9.03 7.69 -6.74
N GLY A 102 8.47 7.25 -5.61
CA GLY A 102 7.09 6.79 -5.53
C GLY A 102 6.86 5.33 -5.93
N ASP A 103 7.84 4.63 -6.51
CA ASP A 103 7.73 3.17 -6.66
C ASP A 103 7.60 2.48 -5.28
N VAL A 104 6.99 1.31 -5.26
CA VAL A 104 6.81 0.51 -4.05
C VAL A 104 7.49 -0.84 -4.23
N VAL A 105 8.52 -1.12 -3.44
CA VAL A 105 9.12 -2.45 -3.34
C VAL A 105 8.31 -3.27 -2.36
N VAL A 106 7.67 -4.34 -2.86
CA VAL A 106 6.87 -5.27 -2.06
C VAL A 106 7.66 -6.55 -1.85
N VAL A 107 7.79 -7.00 -0.61
CA VAL A 107 8.49 -8.23 -0.25
C VAL A 107 7.60 -9.10 0.63
N ALA A 108 7.61 -10.42 0.40
CA ALA A 108 6.87 -11.35 1.25
C ALA A 108 7.49 -11.42 2.67
N ASP A 109 8.81 -11.34 2.74
CA ASP A 109 9.60 -11.35 3.97
C ASP A 109 10.69 -10.29 3.92
N LYS A 110 10.95 -9.61 5.04
CA LYS A 110 11.99 -8.58 5.16
C LYS A 110 13.40 -9.14 4.88
N HIS A 111 13.65 -10.41 5.17
CA HIS A 111 14.91 -11.10 4.92
C HIS A 111 15.23 -11.18 3.41
N ALA A 112 14.26 -10.90 2.53
CA ALA A 112 14.56 -10.69 1.11
C ALA A 112 15.48 -9.47 0.88
N LEU A 113 15.52 -8.50 1.79
CA LEU A 113 16.33 -7.27 1.66
C LEU A 113 17.76 -7.41 2.22
N GLY A 114 18.08 -8.50 2.89
CA GLY A 114 19.40 -8.72 3.51
C GLY A 114 19.48 -10.07 4.19
N ARG A 115 20.70 -10.59 4.38
CA ARG A 115 20.93 -11.80 5.20
C ARG A 115 21.05 -11.48 6.68
N THR A 116 21.37 -10.23 7.01
CA THR A 116 21.51 -9.74 8.39
C THR A 116 20.59 -8.54 8.61
N VAL A 117 20.33 -8.24 9.89
CA VAL A 117 19.53 -7.06 10.28
C VAL A 117 20.17 -5.76 9.79
N ASP A 118 21.51 -5.67 9.79
CA ASP A 118 22.22 -4.49 9.31
C ASP A 118 22.08 -4.32 7.79
N GLU A 119 22.14 -5.42 7.03
CA GLU A 119 21.90 -5.40 5.58
C GLU A 119 20.47 -4.99 5.26
N GLU A 120 19.48 -5.54 5.97
CA GLU A 120 18.07 -5.18 5.84
C GLU A 120 17.85 -3.68 6.11
N ALA A 121 18.39 -3.18 7.23
CA ALA A 121 18.28 -1.78 7.61
C ALA A 121 18.95 -0.86 6.58
N HIS A 122 20.11 -1.26 6.05
CA HIS A 122 20.82 -0.52 5.02
C HIS A 122 19.99 -0.44 3.72
N ALA A 123 19.44 -1.56 3.25
CA ALA A 123 18.61 -1.61 2.05
C ALA A 123 17.34 -0.77 2.18
N ILE A 124 16.65 -0.85 3.32
CA ILE A 124 15.46 -0.03 3.60
C ILE A 124 15.81 1.46 3.65
N ALA A 125 16.92 1.82 4.31
CA ALA A 125 17.38 3.20 4.37
C ALA A 125 17.74 3.74 2.97
N GLU A 126 18.35 2.91 2.12
CA GLU A 126 18.66 3.27 0.74
C GLU A 126 17.39 3.55 -0.09
N LEU A 127 16.41 2.64 -0.05
CA LEU A 127 15.13 2.81 -0.73
C LEU A 127 14.42 4.08 -0.28
N ARG A 128 14.34 4.30 1.04
CA ARG A 128 13.73 5.50 1.62
C ARG A 128 14.43 6.78 1.18
N ARG A 129 15.77 6.81 1.12
CA ARG A 129 16.54 7.97 0.63
C ARG A 129 16.22 8.33 -0.82
N ARG A 130 15.81 7.34 -1.63
CA ARG A 130 15.41 7.51 -3.04
C ARG A 130 13.91 7.83 -3.21
N GLY A 131 13.17 8.01 -2.12
CA GLY A 131 11.72 8.21 -2.15
C GLY A 131 10.94 6.95 -2.57
N ILE A 132 11.54 5.77 -2.46
CA ILE A 132 10.91 4.48 -2.76
C ILE A 132 10.30 3.94 -1.47
N ILE A 133 9.06 3.45 -1.56
CA ILE A 133 8.32 2.92 -0.42
C ILE A 133 8.60 1.42 -0.30
N VAL A 134 8.74 0.91 0.93
CA VAL A 134 8.91 -0.53 1.18
C VAL A 134 7.67 -1.07 1.86
N LYS A 135 7.09 -2.13 1.28
CA LYS A 135 5.98 -2.87 1.88
C LYS A 135 6.42 -4.31 2.14
N VAL A 136 6.51 -4.64 3.42
CA VAL A 136 6.66 -6.04 3.86
C VAL A 136 5.25 -6.58 4.09
N LEU A 137 4.91 -7.69 3.43
CA LEU A 137 3.59 -8.31 3.60
C LEU A 137 3.48 -9.02 4.95
N GLY A 138 4.58 -9.63 5.39
CA GLY A 138 4.60 -10.47 6.58
C GLY A 138 3.85 -11.78 6.30
N HIS A 139 4.34 -12.90 6.82
CA HIS A 139 3.52 -14.10 6.90
C HIS A 139 2.43 -13.85 7.95
N SER A 140 1.23 -13.46 7.52
CA SER A 140 0.03 -13.73 8.30
C SER A 140 -0.06 -15.24 8.44
N ARG A 141 0.22 -15.74 9.64
CA ARG A 141 -0.01 -17.13 10.00
C ARG A 141 -1.49 -17.36 10.25
#